data_AF-A0A7C1C1R1-F1
#
_entry.id   AF-A0A7C1C1R1-F1
#
_cell.length_a   1.000
_cell.length_b   1.000
_cell.length_c   1.000
_cell.angle_alpha   90.00
_cell.angle_beta   90.00
_cell.angle_gamma   90.00
#
_symmetry.space_group_name_H-M   'P 1'
#
loop_
_entity.id
_entity.type
_entity.pdbx_description
1 polymer ?
#
loop_
_entity_poly.entity_id
_entity_poly.type
_entity_poly.pdbx_seq_one_letter_code
_entity_poly.pdbx_strand_id
1 'polypeptide(L)'
;MMTGYKSFCVRCGKETDALIDGLCPRCYSLRGNFSSIPTRLRLTVCPICNSVKYRGRWVKEDLDRAMRRIIRDNISLSSEISWKSLSINFNRRGKNLYIASIS
;
A
#
# COMPACT_ATOMS: atom_id res chain seq x y z
N MET A 1 30.77 18.82 -27.34
CA MET A 1 29.56 19.27 -26.62
C MET A 1 28.52 18.18 -26.74
N MET A 2 28.21 17.45 -25.66
CA MET A 2 27.12 16.47 -25.66
C MET A 2 25.82 17.24 -25.40
N THR A 3 24.97 17.38 -26.41
CA THR A 3 23.63 17.94 -26.25
C THR A 3 22.80 16.96 -25.43
N GLY A 4 22.67 17.19 -24.13
CA GLY A 4 21.71 16.46 -23.30
C GLY A 4 20.30 16.77 -23.80
N TYR A 5 19.64 15.79 -24.41
CA TYR A 5 18.22 15.91 -24.78
C TYR A 5 17.40 15.87 -23.49
N LYS A 6 17.11 17.05 -22.95
CA LYS A 6 16.17 17.20 -21.84
C LYS A 6 14.79 16.84 -22.34
N SER A 7 14.16 15.89 -21.66
CA SER A 7 12.81 15.46 -22.00
C SER A 7 11.81 16.32 -21.24
N PHE A 8 10.62 16.51 -21.80
CA PHE A 8 9.58 17.35 -21.20
C PHE A 8 8.47 16.49 -20.61
N CYS A 9 8.02 16.81 -19.40
CA CYS A 9 6.87 16.15 -18.78
C CYS A 9 5.57 16.54 -19.50
N VAL A 10 4.82 15.55 -20.01
CA VAL A 10 3.56 15.80 -20.73
C VAL A 10 2.46 16.45 -19.86
N ARG A 11 2.57 16.35 -18.53
CA ARG A 11 1.59 16.91 -17.59
C ARG A 11 1.91 18.33 -17.12
N CYS A 12 3.18 18.68 -16.93
CA CYS A 12 3.56 19.99 -16.37
C CYS A 12 4.53 20.81 -17.24
N GLY A 13 4.97 20.29 -18.38
CA GLY A 13 5.84 20.98 -19.32
C GLY A 13 7.27 21.24 -18.84
N LYS A 14 7.64 20.79 -17.63
CA LYS A 14 9.01 20.96 -17.13
C LYS A 14 9.98 20.03 -17.85
N GLU A 15 11.13 20.59 -18.20
CA GLU A 15 12.31 19.82 -18.57
C GLU A 15 12.77 18.96 -17.40
N THR A 16 13.10 17.71 -17.68
CA THR A 16 13.59 16.76 -16.70
C THR A 16 14.51 15.75 -17.38
N ASP A 17 15.49 15.29 -16.63
CA ASP A 17 16.47 14.30 -17.11
C ASP A 17 15.91 12.87 -17.06
N ALA A 18 14.74 12.67 -16.43
CA ALA A 18 14.09 11.37 -16.29
C ALA A 18 12.56 11.49 -16.46
N LEU A 19 12.00 10.64 -17.32
CA LEU A 19 10.56 10.47 -17.47
C LEU A 19 10.14 9.06 -17.07
N ILE A 20 8.99 8.96 -16.42
CA ILE A 20 8.30 7.73 -16.07
C ILE A 20 6.90 7.82 -16.66
N ASP A 21 6.55 6.94 -17.61
CA ASP A 21 5.31 7.04 -18.41
C ASP A 21 5.08 8.45 -19.01
N GLY A 22 6.15 9.11 -19.48
CA GLY A 22 6.06 10.47 -20.04
C GLY A 22 5.87 11.59 -19.00
N LEU A 23 5.90 11.26 -17.70
CA LEU A 23 5.77 12.21 -16.59
C LEU A 23 7.10 12.41 -15.88
N CYS A 24 7.39 13.62 -15.42
CA CYS A 24 8.50 13.83 -14.47
C CYS A 24 8.20 13.12 -13.14
N PRO A 25 9.22 12.80 -12.31
CA PRO A 25 9.03 12.05 -11.06
C PRO A 25 7.94 12.64 -10.16
N ARG A 26 7.89 13.98 -10.03
CA ARG A 26 6.85 14.68 -9.26
C ARG A 26 5.45 14.45 -9.83
N CYS A 27 5.27 14.55 -11.15
CA CYS A 27 3.97 14.38 -11.78
C CYS A 27 3.53 12.92 -11.83
N TYR A 28 4.48 12.01 -11.96
CA TYR A 28 4.26 10.57 -11.83
C TYR A 28 3.74 10.28 -10.42
N SER A 29 4.45 10.68 -9.35
CA SER A 29 4.01 10.50 -7.95
C SER A 29 2.63 11.09 -7.61
N LEU A 30 2.14 12.05 -8.39
CA LEU A 30 0.81 12.66 -8.23
C LEU A 30 -0.27 11.97 -9.06
N ARG A 31 0.05 10.98 -9.89
CA ARG A 31 -0.92 10.24 -10.72
C ARG A 31 -1.86 9.39 -9.85
N GLY A 32 -1.43 9.04 -8.64
CA GLY A 32 -2.17 8.13 -7.76
C GLY A 32 -2.17 6.70 -8.33
N ASN A 33 -2.62 5.73 -7.52
CA ASN A 33 -2.74 4.31 -7.89
C ASN A 33 -1.44 3.47 -7.87
N PHE A 34 -0.46 3.89 -7.07
CA PHE A 34 0.75 3.12 -6.82
C PHE A 34 0.56 1.87 -5.96
N SER A 35 -0.53 1.85 -5.22
CA SER A 35 -0.90 0.76 -4.35
C SER A 35 -2.39 0.50 -4.48
N SER A 36 -2.75 -0.76 -4.68
CA SER A 36 -4.14 -1.20 -4.62
C SER A 36 -4.28 -2.20 -3.48
N ILE A 37 -5.35 -2.07 -2.71
CA ILE A 37 -5.72 -3.00 -1.65
C ILE A 37 -7.24 -3.20 -1.70
N PRO A 38 -7.76 -4.42 -1.49
CA PRO A 38 -9.19 -4.64 -1.40
C PRO A 38 -9.82 -3.76 -0.30
N THR A 39 -10.97 -3.16 -0.59
CA THR A 39 -11.70 -2.27 0.35
C THR A 39 -12.14 -2.99 1.63
N ARG A 40 -12.25 -4.33 1.59
CA ARG A 40 -12.60 -5.16 2.75
C ARG A 40 -11.72 -6.39 2.81
N LEU A 41 -11.06 -6.57 3.95
CA LEU A 41 -10.33 -7.77 4.31
C LEU A 41 -11.08 -8.52 5.42
N ARG A 42 -11.07 -9.86 5.36
CA ARG A 42 -11.71 -10.72 6.36
C ARG A 42 -10.65 -11.50 7.12
N LEU A 43 -10.74 -11.47 8.44
CA LEU A 43 -9.86 -12.19 9.35
C LEU A 43 -10.71 -13.08 10.25
N THR A 44 -10.37 -14.37 10.30
CA THR A 44 -11.10 -15.34 11.12
C THR A 44 -10.33 -15.59 12.41
N VAL A 45 -10.99 -15.34 13.54
CA VAL A 45 -10.43 -15.53 14.89
C VAL A 45 -11.16 -16.69 15.56
N CYS A 46 -10.41 -17.55 16.26
CA CYS A 46 -10.98 -18.59 17.10
C CYS A 46 -11.63 -17.93 18.32
N PRO A 47 -12.93 -18.17 18.60
CA PRO A 47 -13.61 -17.55 19.73
C PRO A 47 -13.16 -18.08 21.10
N ILE A 48 -12.41 -19.19 21.13
CA ILE A 48 -11.97 -19.86 22.36
C ILE A 48 -10.55 -19.42 22.74
N CYS A 49 -9.63 -19.44 21.79
CA CYS A 49 -8.19 -19.26 22.05
C CYS A 49 -7.57 -18.04 21.37
N ASN A 50 -8.38 -17.21 20.70
CA ASN A 50 -7.97 -16.02 19.94
C ASN A 50 -6.93 -16.26 18.84
N SER A 51 -6.67 -17.51 18.46
CA SER A 51 -5.80 -17.81 17.31
C SER A 51 -6.44 -17.34 16.01
N VAL A 52 -5.62 -16.86 15.08
CA VAL A 52 -6.07 -16.34 13.79
C VAL A 52 -5.87 -17.39 12.71
N LYS A 53 -6.89 -17.62 11.86
CA LYS A 53 -6.76 -18.48 10.68
C LYS A 53 -6.09 -17.70 9.55
N TYR A 54 -4.95 -18.20 9.10
CA TYR A 54 -4.19 -17.61 8.00
C TYR A 54 -3.63 -18.68 7.07
N ARG A 55 -3.90 -18.54 5.76
CA ARG A 55 -3.47 -19.50 4.71
C ARG A 55 -3.71 -20.97 5.10
N GLY A 56 -4.88 -21.25 5.67
CA GLY A 56 -5.30 -22.59 6.07
C GLY A 56 -4.76 -23.08 7.42
N ARG A 57 -3.90 -22.32 8.10
CA ARG A 57 -3.32 -22.69 9.42
C ARG A 57 -3.82 -21.77 10.53
N TRP A 58 -3.83 -22.27 11.76
CA TRP A 58 -4.10 -21.46 12.95
C TRP A 58 -2.79 -20.94 13.51
N VAL A 59 -2.71 -19.62 13.69
CA VAL A 59 -1.53 -18.93 14.21
C VAL A 59 -1.94 -18.23 15.51
N LYS A 60 -1.19 -18.48 16.59
CA LYS A 60 -1.37 -17.77 17.85
C LYS A 60 -0.57 -16.47 17.78
N GLU A 61 -1.26 -15.36 17.56
CA GLU A 61 -0.68 -14.02 17.47
C GLU A 61 -1.68 -12.98 17.97
N ASP A 62 -1.18 -11.78 18.25
CA ASP A 62 -2.02 -10.63 18.61
C ASP A 62 -2.87 -10.15 17.42
N LEU A 63 -4.08 -9.64 17.70
CA LEU A 63 -5.02 -9.20 16.67
C LEU A 63 -4.47 -8.02 15.85
N ASP A 64 -3.79 -7.04 16.46
CA ASP A 64 -3.16 -5.93 15.73
C ASP A 64 -2.10 -6.47 14.76
N ARG A 65 -1.26 -7.41 15.23
CA ARG A 65 -0.24 -8.05 14.40
C ARG A 65 -0.87 -8.76 13.20
N ALA A 66 -1.96 -9.50 13.42
CA ALA A 66 -2.67 -10.20 12.36
C ALA A 66 -3.34 -9.24 11.35
N MET A 67 -3.93 -8.14 11.82
CA MET A 67 -4.51 -7.09 10.97
C MET A 67 -3.46 -6.39 10.11
N ARG A 68 -2.30 -6.04 10.68
CA ARG A 68 -1.19 -5.46 9.90
C ARG A 68 -0.68 -6.43 8.85
N ARG A 69 -0.60 -7.72 9.19
CA ARG A 69 -0.13 -8.77 8.29
C ARG A 69 -1.05 -8.96 7.10
N ILE A 70 -2.37 -9.08 7.32
CA ILE A 70 -3.32 -9.24 6.20
C ILE A 70 -3.34 -8.02 5.28
N ILE A 71 -3.18 -6.80 5.81
CA ILE A 71 -3.05 -5.59 4.99
C ILE A 71 -1.79 -5.67 4.13
N ARG A 72 -0.64 -5.95 4.72
CA ARG A 72 0.63 -6.06 3.99
C ARG A 72 0.58 -7.09 2.88
N ASP A 73 -0.05 -8.24 3.13
CA ASP A 73 -0.13 -9.34 2.17
C ASP A 73 -1.10 -9.07 1.00
N ASN A 74 -1.99 -8.08 1.13
CA ASN A 74 -3.00 -7.74 0.12
C ASN A 74 -2.77 -6.37 -0.53
N ILE A 75 -1.64 -5.71 -0.25
CA ILE A 75 -1.23 -4.51 -0.98
C ILE A 75 -0.53 -4.97 -2.26
N SER A 76 -1.14 -4.66 -3.41
CA SER A 76 -0.51 -4.76 -4.72
C SER A 76 0.23 -3.46 -5.00
N LEU A 77 1.54 -3.53 -5.16
CA LEU A 77 2.41 -2.41 -5.56
C LEU A 77 2.66 -2.40 -7.06
N SER A 78 2.74 -1.21 -7.65
CA SER A 78 3.48 -1.06 -8.90
C SER A 78 4.98 -1.23 -8.62
N SER A 79 5.68 -1.85 -9.56
CA SER A 79 7.09 -2.33 -9.49
C SER A 79 8.15 -1.27 -9.18
N GLU A 80 7.78 0.00 -9.02
CA GLU A 80 8.70 1.13 -8.97
C GLU A 80 8.78 1.81 -7.59
N ILE A 81 8.08 1.27 -6.57
CA ILE A 81 7.96 1.94 -5.27
C ILE A 81 8.46 1.06 -4.12
N SER A 82 9.57 1.49 -3.53
CA SER A 82 10.04 0.99 -2.24
C SER A 82 9.28 1.73 -1.12
N TRP A 83 8.39 1.05 -0.39
CA TRP A 83 7.80 1.64 0.82
C TRP A 83 8.89 1.90 1.86
N LYS A 84 9.07 3.16 2.26
CA LYS A 84 9.97 3.51 3.37
C LYS A 84 9.30 3.45 4.74
N SER A 85 7.97 3.56 4.83
CA SER A 85 7.19 3.33 6.06
C SER A 85 5.69 3.39 5.77
N LEU A 86 4.91 2.38 6.19
CA LEU A 86 3.45 2.38 6.10
C LEU A 86 2.88 2.66 7.49
N SER A 87 2.23 3.81 7.69
CA SER A 87 1.51 4.04 8.94
C SER A 87 0.09 3.47 8.80
N ILE A 88 -0.19 2.41 9.56
CA ILE A 88 -1.53 1.81 9.64
C ILE A 88 -2.13 2.15 10.99
N ASN A 89 -3.23 2.90 10.97
CA ASN A 89 -4.05 3.19 12.14
C ASN A 89 -5.35 2.40 12.08
N PHE A 90 -5.74 1.79 13.19
CA PHE A 90 -6.97 1.02 13.30
C PHE A 90 -7.98 1.73 14.19
N ASN A 91 -9.19 1.92 13.70
CA ASN A 91 -10.33 2.40 14.47
C ASN A 91 -11.39 1.30 14.57
N ARG A 92 -11.65 0.81 15.78
CA ARG A 92 -12.67 -0.22 16.01
C ARG A 92 -14.06 0.38 15.95
N ARG A 93 -14.93 -0.17 15.11
CA ARG A 93 -16.35 0.19 14.99
C ARG A 93 -17.20 -1.03 15.36
N GLY A 94 -17.77 -1.03 16.57
CA GLY A 94 -18.56 -2.17 17.06
C GLY A 94 -17.70 -3.37 17.47
N LYS A 95 -18.27 -4.58 17.41
CA LYS A 95 -17.62 -5.77 17.97
C LYS A 95 -16.48 -6.31 17.09
N ASN A 96 -16.72 -6.45 15.78
CA ASN A 96 -15.84 -7.22 14.87
C ASN A 96 -15.38 -6.43 13.63
N LEU A 97 -15.62 -5.12 13.58
CA LEU A 97 -15.27 -4.28 12.44
C LEU A 97 -14.17 -3.29 12.84
N TYR A 98 -13.13 -3.23 12.02
CA TYR A 98 -12.01 -2.30 12.16
C TYR A 98 -11.86 -1.52 10.86
N ILE A 99 -11.77 -0.20 10.97
CA ILE A 99 -11.44 0.69 9.86
C ILE A 99 -9.93 0.92 9.89
N ALA A 100 -9.25 0.58 8.80
CA ALA A 100 -7.83 0.86 8.63
C ALA A 100 -7.64 2.12 7.80
N SER A 101 -6.94 3.10 8.36
CA SER A 101 -6.46 4.29 7.66
C SER A 101 -4.98 4.10 7.37
N ILE A 102 -4.61 4.18 6.09
CA ILE A 102 -3.26 3.97 5.60
C ILE A 102 -2.72 5.33 5.15
N SER A 103 -1.60 5.75 5.72
CA SER A 103 -0.94 7.03 5.41
C SER A 103 0.57 6.85 5.27
#